data_AF-R7J0Q9-F1
#
_entry.id   AF-R7J0Q9-F1
#
_cell.length_a   1.000
_cell.length_b   1.000
_cell.length_c   1.000
_cell.angle_alpha   90.00
_cell.angle_beta   90.00
_cell.angle_gamma   90.00
#
_symmetry.space_group_name_H-M   'P 1'
#
loop_
_entity.id
_entity.type
_entity.pdbx_description
1 polymer ?
#
loop_
_entity_poly.entity_id
_entity_poly.type
_entity_poly.pdbx_seq_one_letter_code
_entity_poly.pdbx_strand_id
1 'polypeptide(L)'
;MTIDAEDLRAQCLKMRYSRRLVEPEVFPSEQEWEYITGRAMTGIGSSLYRKYLVSWSLPEDERTDIHCSALQWFPQYIATVPRDYALGVVYGDISSCPQATLAVIYKARLFDADMLRDVLHSTEPLSPPLPQGYYPLTFVVECLDAYQPEYTNDTLESMRELYRDITDPEPLGRITDSRAIFGGGTKYECPQGHINDAGQEYCIQPGCGLNIYGLRQRHEALIAAFAERIDALAALLAH
;
A
#
# COMPACT_ATOMS: atom_id res chain seq x y z
N MET A 1 -22.82 3.70 -32.28
CA MET A 1 -22.27 2.59 -31.48
C MET A 1 -23.30 1.49 -31.45
N THR A 2 -22.97 0.31 -31.95
CA THR A 2 -23.83 -0.88 -31.91
C THR A 2 -23.33 -1.80 -30.81
N ILE A 3 -24.22 -2.22 -29.91
CA ILE A 3 -23.93 -3.16 -28.83
C ILE A 3 -24.30 -4.55 -29.34
N ASP A 4 -23.37 -5.50 -29.28
CA ASP A 4 -23.67 -6.87 -29.67
C ASP A 4 -24.18 -7.72 -28.48
N ALA A 5 -24.54 -8.97 -28.75
CA ALA A 5 -25.06 -9.87 -27.72
C ALA A 5 -24.00 -10.26 -26.67
N GLU A 6 -22.72 -10.23 -27.04
CA GLU A 6 -21.61 -10.55 -26.15
C GLU A 6 -21.35 -9.42 -25.16
N ASP A 7 -21.36 -8.18 -25.63
CA ASP A 7 -21.29 -6.97 -24.81
C ASP A 7 -22.42 -6.94 -23.78
N LEU A 8 -23.66 -7.20 -24.21
CA LEU A 8 -24.82 -7.23 -23.32
C LEU A 8 -24.70 -8.37 -22.29
N ARG A 9 -24.22 -9.55 -22.71
CA ARG A 9 -24.02 -10.69 -21.81
C ARG A 9 -22.94 -10.40 -20.76
N ALA A 10 -21.83 -9.80 -21.17
CA ALA A 10 -20.76 -9.39 -20.27
C ALA A 10 -21.27 -8.36 -19.24
N GLN A 11 -22.06 -7.38 -19.68
CA GLN A 11 -22.66 -6.39 -18.80
C GLN A 11 -23.67 -6.99 -17.82
N CYS A 12 -24.53 -7.91 -18.27
CA CYS A 12 -25.45 -8.64 -17.39
C CYS A 12 -24.71 -9.47 -16.33
N LEU A 13 -23.61 -10.13 -16.71
CA LEU A 13 -22.77 -10.88 -15.79
C LEU A 13 -22.08 -9.97 -14.77
N LYS A 14 -21.50 -8.85 -15.22
CA LYS A 14 -20.92 -7.83 -14.34
C LYS A 14 -21.93 -7.35 -13.30
N MET A 15 -23.14 -6.99 -13.72
CA MET A 15 -24.20 -6.58 -12.79
C MET A 15 -24.57 -7.68 -11.79
N ARG A 16 -24.57 -8.95 -12.22
CA ARG A 16 -24.82 -10.09 -11.33
C ARG A 16 -23.69 -10.25 -10.31
N TYR A 17 -22.43 -10.16 -10.72
CA TYR A 17 -21.27 -10.23 -9.83
C TYR A 17 -21.25 -9.07 -8.84
N SER A 18 -21.46 -7.83 -9.31
CA SER A 18 -21.51 -6.64 -8.45
C SER A 18 -22.56 -6.77 -7.35
N ARG A 19 -23.68 -7.46 -7.58
CA ARG A 19 -24.69 -7.71 -6.52
C ARG A 19 -24.26 -8.82 -5.56
N ARG A 20 -23.76 -9.93 -6.11
CA ARG A 20 -23.39 -11.13 -5.33
C ARG A 20 -22.17 -10.90 -4.43
N LEU A 21 -21.13 -10.24 -4.95
CA LEU A 21 -19.85 -10.10 -4.25
C LEU A 21 -19.88 -9.14 -3.05
N VAL A 22 -20.99 -8.41 -2.87
CA VAL A 22 -21.23 -7.63 -1.65
C VAL A 22 -21.43 -8.55 -0.44
N GLU A 23 -21.98 -9.76 -0.64
CA GLU A 23 -22.18 -10.72 0.43
C GLU A 23 -20.84 -11.32 0.88
N PRO A 24 -20.47 -11.25 2.18
CA PRO A 24 -19.15 -11.67 2.69
C PRO A 24 -18.76 -13.12 2.35
N GLU A 25 -19.72 -14.04 2.38
CA GLU A 25 -19.48 -15.48 2.17
C GLU A 25 -19.41 -15.88 0.69
N VAL A 26 -19.74 -14.96 -0.22
CA VAL A 26 -19.75 -15.27 -1.66
C VAL A 26 -18.40 -14.96 -2.27
N PHE A 27 -17.70 -16.00 -2.69
CA PHE A 27 -16.46 -15.95 -3.44
C PHE A 27 -16.68 -16.43 -4.88
N PRO A 28 -15.94 -15.91 -5.86
CA PRO A 28 -15.95 -16.50 -7.20
C PRO A 28 -15.40 -17.93 -7.16
N SER A 29 -16.01 -18.82 -7.93
CA SER A 29 -15.38 -20.10 -8.27
C SER A 29 -14.18 -19.90 -9.20
N GLU A 30 -13.36 -20.92 -9.40
CA GLU A 30 -12.21 -20.87 -10.32
C GLU A 30 -12.60 -20.46 -11.75
N GLN A 31 -13.68 -21.04 -12.30
CA GLN A 31 -14.21 -20.66 -13.62
C GLN A 31 -14.70 -19.21 -13.65
N GLU A 32 -15.27 -18.72 -12.55
CA GLU A 32 -15.69 -17.32 -12.44
C GLU A 32 -14.45 -16.39 -12.41
N TRP A 33 -13.39 -16.77 -11.69
CA TRP A 33 -12.11 -16.04 -11.67
C TRP A 33 -11.45 -15.97 -13.04
N GLU A 34 -11.36 -17.10 -13.75
CA GLU A 34 -10.83 -17.16 -15.12
C GLU A 34 -11.60 -16.21 -16.04
N TYR A 35 -12.94 -16.25 -15.99
CA TYR A 35 -13.78 -15.39 -16.81
C TYR A 35 -13.61 -13.90 -16.47
N ILE A 36 -13.62 -13.56 -15.18
CA ILE A 36 -13.42 -12.19 -14.68
C ILE A 36 -12.06 -11.64 -15.13
N THR A 37 -11.00 -12.44 -14.97
CA THR A 37 -9.62 -12.07 -15.30
C THR A 37 -9.43 -11.94 -16.82
N GLY A 38 -9.90 -12.92 -17.59
CA GLY A 38 -9.77 -12.93 -19.05
C GLY A 38 -10.56 -11.82 -19.75
N ARG A 39 -11.54 -11.23 -19.07
CA ARG A 39 -12.32 -10.08 -19.57
C ARG A 39 -11.88 -8.74 -18.98
N ALA A 40 -10.87 -8.72 -18.12
CA ALA A 40 -10.45 -7.51 -17.41
C ALA A 40 -11.65 -6.77 -16.77
N MET A 41 -12.54 -7.51 -16.11
CA MET A 41 -13.84 -6.98 -15.69
C MET A 41 -13.71 -5.91 -14.60
N THR A 42 -14.09 -4.66 -14.92
CA THR A 42 -14.10 -3.54 -13.98
C THR A 42 -15.41 -3.45 -13.19
N GLY A 43 -15.45 -2.64 -12.13
CA GLY A 43 -16.64 -2.36 -11.32
C GLY A 43 -16.97 -3.42 -10.25
N ILE A 44 -16.10 -4.42 -10.06
CA ILE A 44 -16.21 -5.45 -9.01
C ILE A 44 -14.93 -5.59 -8.17
N GLY A 45 -13.87 -4.89 -8.55
CA GLY A 45 -12.54 -4.97 -7.97
C GLY A 45 -12.50 -4.68 -6.48
N SER A 46 -13.20 -3.66 -5.96
CA SER A 46 -13.22 -3.37 -4.52
C SER A 46 -13.85 -4.51 -3.71
N SER A 47 -14.90 -5.14 -4.21
CA SER A 47 -15.51 -6.30 -3.56
C SER A 47 -14.58 -7.50 -3.58
N LEU A 48 -13.92 -7.77 -4.71
CA LEU A 48 -12.92 -8.84 -4.85
C LEU A 48 -11.68 -8.58 -3.98
N TYR A 49 -11.28 -7.32 -3.87
CA TYR A 49 -10.15 -6.92 -3.05
C TYR A 49 -10.43 -7.19 -1.58
N ARG A 50 -11.63 -6.85 -1.10
CA ARG A 50 -12.07 -7.22 0.24
C ARG A 50 -12.03 -8.74 0.49
N LYS A 51 -12.38 -9.56 -0.51
CA LYS A 51 -12.23 -11.03 -0.40
C LYS A 51 -10.78 -11.45 -0.23
N TYR A 52 -9.90 -10.86 -1.01
CA TYR A 52 -8.46 -11.08 -0.91
C TYR A 52 -7.92 -10.67 0.47
N LEU A 53 -8.29 -9.48 0.98
CA LEU A 53 -7.87 -8.99 2.29
C LEU A 53 -8.33 -9.91 3.42
N VAL A 54 -9.61 -10.31 3.44
CA VAL A 54 -10.13 -11.28 4.42
C VAL A 54 -9.37 -12.61 4.35
N SER A 55 -9.14 -13.12 3.14
CA SER A 55 -8.40 -14.38 2.94
C SER A 55 -6.96 -14.30 3.44
N TRP A 56 -6.31 -13.14 3.28
CA TRP A 56 -4.94 -12.91 3.77
C TRP A 56 -4.89 -12.85 5.30
N SER A 57 -5.87 -12.19 5.91
CA SER A 57 -5.93 -12.01 7.37
C SER A 57 -6.21 -13.29 8.14
N LEU A 58 -6.73 -14.35 7.50
CA LEU A 58 -6.94 -15.65 8.13
C LEU A 58 -5.60 -16.37 8.38
N PRO A 59 -5.43 -17.05 9.54
CA PRO A 59 -4.36 -18.01 9.76
C PRO A 59 -4.31 -19.06 8.64
N GLU A 60 -3.11 -19.52 8.28
CA GLU A 60 -2.94 -20.43 7.14
C GLU A 60 -3.71 -21.74 7.27
N ASP A 61 -3.84 -22.26 8.49
CA ASP A 61 -4.56 -23.49 8.83
C ASP A 61 -6.09 -23.32 8.85
N GLU A 62 -6.59 -22.09 8.87
CA GLU A 62 -8.03 -21.77 8.79
C GLU A 62 -8.48 -21.49 7.35
N ARG A 63 -7.55 -21.37 6.39
CA ARG A 63 -7.87 -21.07 5.00
C ARG A 63 -8.45 -22.30 4.28
N THR A 64 -9.67 -22.16 3.78
CA THR A 64 -10.29 -23.11 2.84
C THR A 64 -9.93 -22.79 1.39
N ASP A 65 -10.30 -23.69 0.46
CA ASP A 65 -10.01 -23.56 -0.99
C ASP A 65 -10.43 -22.22 -1.60
N ILE A 66 -11.56 -21.65 -1.16
CA ILE A 66 -12.03 -20.34 -1.66
C ILE A 66 -11.10 -19.19 -1.25
N HIS A 67 -10.47 -19.28 -0.08
CA HIS A 67 -9.52 -18.28 0.41
C HIS A 67 -8.20 -18.40 -0.36
N CYS A 68 -7.70 -19.62 -0.51
CA CYS A 68 -6.52 -19.92 -1.33
C CYS A 68 -6.71 -19.44 -2.77
N SER A 69 -7.90 -19.68 -3.35
CA SER A 69 -8.28 -19.21 -4.68
C SER A 69 -8.25 -17.68 -4.77
N ALA A 70 -8.83 -16.96 -3.81
CA ALA A 70 -8.80 -15.49 -3.79
C ALA A 70 -7.35 -14.94 -3.70
N LEU A 71 -6.50 -15.54 -2.87
CA LEU A 71 -5.09 -15.16 -2.71
C LEU A 71 -4.27 -15.37 -3.99
N GLN A 72 -4.61 -16.42 -4.75
CA GLN A 72 -3.96 -16.73 -6.02
C GLN A 72 -4.44 -15.83 -7.16
N TRP A 73 -5.76 -15.67 -7.30
CA TRP A 73 -6.38 -15.05 -8.48
C TRP A 73 -6.46 -13.53 -8.41
N PHE A 74 -6.68 -12.94 -7.24
CA PHE A 74 -6.86 -11.49 -7.16
C PHE A 74 -5.65 -10.68 -7.69
N PRO A 75 -4.39 -11.00 -7.33
CA PRO A 75 -3.24 -10.29 -7.88
C PRO A 75 -3.10 -10.43 -9.41
N GLN A 76 -3.55 -11.54 -9.98
CA GLN A 76 -3.54 -11.75 -11.43
C GLN A 76 -4.62 -10.92 -12.09
N TYR A 77 -5.85 -10.97 -11.55
CA TYR A 77 -6.98 -10.17 -12.01
C TYR A 77 -6.65 -8.66 -12.00
N ILE A 78 -6.13 -8.15 -10.88
CA ILE A 78 -5.91 -6.71 -10.74
C ILE A 78 -4.77 -6.21 -11.65
N ALA A 79 -3.89 -7.10 -12.11
CA ALA A 79 -2.88 -6.79 -13.11
C ALA A 79 -3.42 -6.75 -14.56
N THR A 80 -4.60 -7.31 -14.85
CA THR A 80 -5.19 -7.31 -16.21
C THR A 80 -6.18 -6.17 -16.46
N VAL A 81 -6.75 -5.58 -15.41
CA VAL A 81 -7.68 -4.44 -15.53
C VAL A 81 -6.93 -3.14 -15.87
N PRO A 82 -7.64 -2.10 -16.38
CA PRO A 82 -7.02 -0.80 -16.62
C PRO A 82 -6.30 -0.27 -15.37
N ARG A 83 -5.11 0.30 -15.56
CA ARG A 83 -4.22 0.72 -14.46
C ARG A 83 -4.91 1.66 -13.48
N ASP A 84 -5.57 2.72 -13.96
CA ASP A 84 -6.25 3.69 -13.08
C ASP A 84 -7.32 3.03 -12.21
N TYR A 85 -8.00 2.03 -12.76
CA TYR A 85 -8.97 1.23 -12.03
C TYR A 85 -8.29 0.34 -10.97
N ALA A 86 -7.18 -0.31 -11.32
CA ALA A 86 -6.38 -1.11 -10.39
C ALA A 86 -5.86 -0.28 -9.21
N LEU A 87 -5.30 0.90 -9.50
CA LEU A 87 -4.81 1.83 -8.50
C LEU A 87 -5.93 2.26 -7.56
N GLY A 88 -7.07 2.72 -8.10
CA GLY A 88 -8.22 3.13 -7.28
C GLY A 88 -8.79 2.00 -6.41
N VAL A 89 -8.71 0.75 -6.86
CA VAL A 89 -9.14 -0.41 -6.05
C VAL A 89 -8.16 -0.69 -4.91
N VAL A 90 -6.86 -0.75 -5.18
CA VAL A 90 -5.86 -1.18 -4.20
C VAL A 90 -5.50 -0.08 -3.21
N TYR A 91 -5.30 1.16 -3.70
CA TYR A 91 -5.04 2.31 -2.83
C TYR A 91 -6.31 2.82 -2.12
N GLY A 92 -7.50 2.40 -2.57
CA GLY A 92 -8.76 2.71 -1.92
C GLY A 92 -8.96 2.05 -0.54
N ASP A 93 -8.16 1.03 -0.20
CA ASP A 93 -8.18 0.38 1.12
C ASP A 93 -6.80 -0.16 1.51
N ILE A 94 -5.89 0.75 1.86
CA ILE A 94 -4.54 0.38 2.33
C ILE A 94 -4.50 -0.05 3.79
N SER A 95 -5.53 0.30 4.58
CA SER A 95 -5.46 0.23 6.05
C SER A 95 -6.05 -1.02 6.64
N SER A 96 -6.98 -1.69 5.94
CA SER A 96 -7.59 -2.94 6.44
C SER A 96 -6.56 -4.05 6.60
N CYS A 97 -5.60 -4.18 5.67
CA CYS A 97 -4.45 -5.08 5.84
C CYS A 97 -3.24 -4.60 5.01
N PRO A 98 -2.41 -3.69 5.55
CA PRO A 98 -1.33 -3.06 4.78
C PRO A 98 -0.35 -4.04 4.14
N GLN A 99 -0.07 -5.16 4.80
CA GLN A 99 0.84 -6.19 4.29
C GLN A 99 0.26 -6.96 3.11
N ALA A 100 -1.04 -7.20 3.10
CA ALA A 100 -1.74 -7.79 1.97
C ALA A 100 -1.74 -6.82 0.78
N THR A 101 -1.98 -5.52 1.05
CA THR A 101 -1.91 -4.42 0.07
C THR A 101 -0.54 -4.34 -0.57
N LEU A 102 0.53 -4.30 0.23
CA LEU A 102 1.91 -4.32 -0.25
C LEU A 102 2.14 -5.52 -1.17
N ALA A 103 1.77 -6.72 -0.75
CA ALA A 103 1.94 -7.92 -1.58
C ALA A 103 1.25 -7.81 -2.95
N VAL A 104 0.09 -7.17 -3.03
CA VAL A 104 -0.60 -6.90 -4.31
C VAL A 104 0.17 -5.85 -5.13
N ILE A 105 0.58 -4.74 -4.51
CA ILE A 105 1.33 -3.67 -5.18
C ILE A 105 2.58 -4.25 -5.87
N TYR A 106 3.34 -5.10 -5.16
CA TYR A 106 4.50 -5.77 -5.73
C TYR A 106 4.13 -6.75 -6.87
N LYS A 107 3.19 -7.67 -6.62
CA LYS A 107 2.83 -8.71 -7.59
C LYS A 107 2.21 -8.16 -8.87
N ALA A 108 1.38 -7.14 -8.75
CA ALA A 108 0.66 -6.53 -9.87
C ALA A 108 1.36 -5.30 -10.46
N ARG A 109 2.56 -4.96 -9.97
CA ARG A 109 3.37 -3.80 -10.42
C ARG A 109 2.58 -2.49 -10.36
N LEU A 110 1.96 -2.23 -9.21
CA LEU A 110 1.08 -1.08 -8.97
C LEU A 110 1.76 0.04 -8.18
N PHE A 111 3.10 0.11 -8.18
CA PHE A 111 3.77 1.31 -7.66
C PHE A 111 3.22 2.54 -8.37
N ASP A 112 2.91 3.60 -7.63
CA ASP A 112 2.48 4.87 -8.21
C ASP A 112 2.85 6.01 -7.26
N ALA A 113 3.69 6.93 -7.73
CA ALA A 113 4.26 7.95 -6.87
C ALA A 113 3.22 8.96 -6.38
N ASP A 114 2.25 9.32 -7.22
CA ASP A 114 1.21 10.28 -6.87
C ASP A 114 0.24 9.67 -5.84
N MET A 115 -0.18 8.41 -6.04
CA MET A 115 -1.00 7.70 -5.04
C MET A 115 -0.30 7.60 -3.68
N LEU A 116 1.02 7.38 -3.66
CA LEU A 116 1.79 7.32 -2.41
C LEU A 116 1.90 8.69 -1.73
N ARG A 117 1.99 9.78 -2.50
CA ARG A 117 1.97 11.14 -1.95
C ARG A 117 0.59 11.47 -1.40
N ASP A 118 -0.49 11.08 -2.07
CA ASP A 118 -1.85 11.22 -1.55
C ASP A 118 -2.00 10.50 -0.21
N VAL A 119 -1.37 9.33 -0.03
CA VAL A 119 -1.34 8.62 1.26
C VAL A 119 -0.61 9.41 2.36
N LEU A 120 0.49 10.10 2.03
CA LEU A 120 1.24 10.93 3.01
C LEU A 120 0.46 12.19 3.40
N HIS A 121 -0.18 12.84 2.43
CA HIS A 121 -0.75 14.18 2.58
C HIS A 121 -2.26 14.18 2.80
N SER A 122 -2.93 13.02 2.75
CA SER A 122 -4.36 12.93 2.98
C SER A 122 -4.73 13.51 4.35
N THR A 123 -5.64 14.47 4.33
CA THR A 123 -6.27 15.00 5.54
C THR A 123 -7.43 14.15 6.03
N GLU A 124 -7.91 13.22 5.19
CA GLU A 124 -8.99 12.31 5.55
C GLU A 124 -8.43 11.16 6.38
N PRO A 125 -8.98 10.90 7.58
CA PRO A 125 -8.56 9.75 8.37
C PRO A 125 -8.83 8.45 7.63
N LEU A 126 -7.84 7.56 7.60
CA LEU A 126 -8.03 6.20 7.09
C LEU A 126 -9.11 5.49 7.92
N SER A 127 -10.02 4.79 7.24
CA SER A 127 -11.08 4.01 7.86
C SER A 127 -11.09 2.59 7.26
N PRO A 128 -10.65 1.56 7.99
CA PRO A 128 -10.17 1.62 9.39
C PRO A 128 -8.83 2.38 9.53
N PRO A 129 -8.45 2.82 10.75
CA PRO A 129 -7.11 3.37 10.97
C PRO A 129 -6.03 2.29 10.78
N LEU A 130 -4.80 2.70 10.49
CA LEU A 130 -3.67 1.77 10.41
C LEU A 130 -3.45 1.05 11.75
N PRO A 131 -2.89 -0.18 11.74
CA PRO A 131 -2.53 -0.90 12.95
C PRO A 131 -1.62 -0.07 13.87
N GLN A 132 -1.71 -0.31 15.18
CA GLN A 132 -0.87 0.39 16.15
C GLN A 132 0.62 0.26 15.80
N GLY A 133 1.33 1.39 15.79
CA GLY A 133 2.76 1.44 15.46
C GLY A 133 3.07 1.36 13.96
N TYR A 134 2.04 1.45 13.12
CA TYR A 134 2.15 1.53 11.67
C TYR A 134 1.63 2.90 11.20
N TYR A 135 2.43 3.60 10.40
CA TYR A 135 2.18 4.99 10.00
C TYR A 135 2.14 5.10 8.47
N PRO A 136 1.50 6.15 7.90
CA PRO A 136 1.45 6.35 6.44
C PRO A 136 2.85 6.37 5.81
N LEU A 137 3.80 7.06 6.44
CA LEU A 137 5.20 7.09 5.99
C LEU A 137 5.82 5.69 5.96
N THR A 138 5.53 4.84 6.95
CA THR A 138 6.01 3.45 6.98
C THR A 138 5.50 2.67 5.75
N PHE A 139 4.20 2.73 5.49
CA PHE A 139 3.59 2.08 4.33
C PHE A 139 4.20 2.55 3.01
N VAL A 140 4.37 3.86 2.87
CA VAL A 140 4.91 4.48 1.66
C VAL A 140 6.36 4.05 1.42
N VAL A 141 7.20 4.05 2.47
CA VAL A 141 8.58 3.59 2.34
C VAL A 141 8.66 2.10 2.00
N GLU A 142 7.76 1.28 2.54
CA GLU A 142 7.67 -0.15 2.20
C GLU A 142 7.20 -0.40 0.75
N CYS A 143 6.57 0.57 0.08
CA CYS A 143 6.20 0.50 -1.33
C CYS A 143 7.35 0.86 -2.29
N LEU A 144 8.45 1.46 -1.82
CA LEU A 144 9.45 2.07 -2.71
C LEU A 144 10.21 1.07 -3.58
N ASP A 145 10.29 -0.20 -3.20
CA ASP A 145 10.94 -1.24 -4.02
C ASP A 145 9.99 -1.86 -5.05
N ALA A 146 8.69 -1.51 -5.03
CA ALA A 146 7.75 -1.94 -6.05
C ALA A 146 7.95 -1.16 -7.35
N TYR A 147 7.67 -1.80 -8.48
CA TYR A 147 7.80 -1.21 -9.83
C TYR A 147 6.43 -0.97 -10.47
N GLN A 148 6.40 -0.09 -11.47
CA GLN A 148 5.29 0.04 -12.43
C GLN A 148 5.71 -0.36 -13.85
N PRO A 149 4.76 -0.59 -14.78
CA PRO A 149 5.06 -1.12 -16.12
C PRO A 149 5.81 -0.14 -17.02
N GLU A 150 5.45 1.14 -16.96
CA GLU A 150 5.95 2.19 -17.85
C GLU A 150 6.34 3.42 -17.02
N TYR A 151 7.34 4.16 -17.50
CA TYR A 151 7.81 5.38 -16.84
C TYR A 151 7.96 6.49 -17.87
N THR A 152 7.52 7.69 -17.52
CA THR A 152 7.62 8.90 -18.32
C THR A 152 8.39 9.98 -17.56
N ASN A 153 8.65 11.13 -18.21
CA ASN A 153 9.20 12.30 -17.51
C ASN A 153 8.27 12.79 -16.39
N ASP A 154 6.95 12.70 -16.58
CA ASP A 154 5.98 13.05 -15.54
C ASP A 154 6.11 12.09 -14.35
N THR A 155 6.24 10.77 -14.61
CA THR A 155 6.51 9.79 -13.56
C THR A 155 7.80 10.09 -12.80
N LEU A 156 8.88 10.44 -13.52
CA LEU A 156 10.16 10.77 -12.90
C LEU A 156 10.02 11.98 -11.97
N GLU A 157 9.26 13.00 -12.38
CA GLU A 157 9.02 14.16 -11.54
C GLU A 157 8.21 13.78 -10.30
N SER A 158 7.09 13.05 -10.44
CA SER A 158 6.31 12.55 -9.30
C SER A 158 7.15 11.70 -8.33
N MET A 159 8.07 10.87 -8.83
CA MET A 159 9.01 10.11 -7.99
C MET A 159 9.98 11.01 -7.23
N ARG A 160 10.49 12.08 -7.85
CA ARG A 160 11.33 13.08 -7.15
C ARG A 160 10.53 13.82 -6.09
N GLU A 161 9.28 14.18 -6.38
CA GLU A 161 8.42 14.84 -5.40
C GLU A 161 8.18 13.93 -4.20
N LEU A 162 7.85 12.66 -4.43
CA LEU A 162 7.71 11.66 -3.38
C LEU A 162 9.00 11.51 -2.57
N TYR A 163 10.17 11.49 -3.23
CA TYR A 163 11.46 11.40 -2.55
C TYR A 163 11.72 12.59 -1.60
N ARG A 164 11.35 13.81 -2.00
CA ARG A 164 11.42 14.99 -1.11
C ARG A 164 10.50 14.81 0.09
N ASP A 165 9.26 14.37 -0.15
CA ASP A 165 8.25 14.20 0.91
C ASP A 165 8.66 13.16 1.97
N ILE A 166 9.39 12.11 1.59
CA ILE A 166 9.83 11.05 2.53
C ILE A 166 11.17 11.32 3.21
N THR A 167 11.98 12.27 2.71
CA THR A 167 13.31 12.59 3.26
C THR A 167 13.30 13.77 4.23
N ASP A 168 12.24 14.57 4.22
CA ASP A 168 11.99 15.65 5.19
C ASP A 168 10.56 15.57 5.77
N PRO A 169 10.15 14.45 6.40
CA PRO A 169 8.81 14.31 6.95
C PRO A 169 8.66 15.05 8.29
N GLU A 170 7.43 15.43 8.64
CA GLU A 170 7.14 15.94 9.98
C GLU A 170 7.39 14.86 11.06
N PRO A 171 8.03 15.23 12.20
CA PRO A 171 8.27 14.29 13.28
C PRO A 171 6.97 13.86 13.97
N LEU A 172 6.81 12.55 14.16
CA LEU A 172 5.69 11.95 14.91
C LEU A 172 6.01 11.82 16.41
N GLY A 173 7.28 11.63 16.74
CA GLY A 173 7.79 11.69 18.11
C GLY A 173 8.12 13.12 18.52
N ARG A 174 8.68 13.27 19.72
CA ARG A 174 9.08 14.58 20.25
C ARG A 174 10.45 14.56 20.91
N ILE A 175 11.19 15.65 20.75
CA ILE A 175 12.39 15.92 21.52
C ILE A 175 12.03 16.93 22.60
N THR A 176 12.27 16.59 23.86
CA THR A 176 11.89 17.42 25.01
C THR A 176 13.11 17.74 25.86
N ASP A 177 13.31 19.02 26.17
CA ASP A 177 14.33 19.44 27.12
C ASP A 177 13.74 19.52 28.54
N SER A 178 14.19 18.65 29.44
CA SER A 178 13.84 18.79 30.86
C SER A 178 14.86 19.67 31.56
N ARG A 179 14.45 20.85 32.04
CA ARG A 179 15.24 21.68 32.96
C ARG A 179 14.96 21.22 34.39
N ALA A 180 15.71 20.24 34.87
CA ALA A 180 15.70 19.86 36.29
C ALA A 180 16.87 20.52 37.03
N ILE A 181 16.63 20.90 38.29
CA ILE A 181 17.60 21.58 39.17
C ILE A 181 18.85 20.71 39.43
N PHE A 182 18.76 19.39 39.24
CA PHE A 182 19.85 18.43 39.41
C PHE A 182 20.12 17.61 38.14
N GLY A 183 20.43 18.30 37.05
CA GLY A 183 20.80 17.69 35.76
C GLY A 183 19.62 17.66 34.81
N GLY A 184 19.53 18.72 33.99
CA GLY A 184 18.67 18.72 32.82
C GLY A 184 19.33 17.96 31.68
N GLY A 185 18.51 17.30 30.87
CA GLY A 185 18.94 16.58 29.67
C GLY A 185 17.84 16.58 28.62
N THR A 186 18.26 16.49 27.36
CA THR A 186 17.35 16.31 26.23
C THR A 186 16.90 14.85 26.21
N LYS A 187 15.61 14.63 26.01
CA LYS A 187 15.01 13.30 25.89
C LYS A 187 14.26 13.17 24.58
N TYR A 188 14.41 12.02 23.94
CA TYR A 188 13.65 11.65 22.76
C TYR A 188 12.49 10.76 23.19
N GLU A 189 11.27 11.12 22.80
CA GLU A 189 10.10 10.26 22.91
C GLU A 189 9.67 9.78 21.53
N CYS A 190 9.63 8.47 21.35
CA CYS A 190 9.26 7.88 20.07
C CYS A 190 7.76 8.01 19.78
N PRO A 191 7.31 7.72 18.55
CA PRO A 191 5.89 7.77 18.17
C PRO A 191 4.96 6.85 18.98
N GLN A 192 5.52 5.90 19.74
CA GLN A 192 4.78 5.02 20.67
C GLN A 192 4.80 5.52 22.13
N GLY A 193 5.40 6.67 22.41
CA GLY A 193 5.48 7.25 23.75
C GLY A 193 6.64 6.71 24.61
N HIS A 194 7.54 5.90 24.04
CA HIS A 194 8.71 5.43 24.78
C HIS A 194 9.78 6.51 24.88
N ILE A 195 10.30 6.70 26.08
CA ILE A 195 11.35 7.69 26.37
C ILE A 195 12.72 7.03 26.21
N ASN A 196 13.61 7.69 25.47
CA ASN A 196 14.98 7.30 25.19
C ASN A 196 15.92 8.49 25.44
N ASP A 197 17.21 8.22 25.50
CA ASP A 197 18.24 9.27 25.54
C ASP A 197 18.27 10.03 24.20
N ALA A 198 18.59 11.33 24.23
CA ALA A 198 18.58 12.16 23.01
C ALA A 198 19.57 11.73 21.92
N GLY A 199 20.62 10.99 22.27
CA GLY A 199 21.58 10.46 21.28
C GLY A 199 21.08 9.20 20.56
N GLN A 200 19.93 8.65 20.95
CA GLN A 200 19.37 7.46 20.32
C GLN A 200 18.53 7.88 19.11
N GLU A 201 18.97 7.45 17.92
CA GLU A 201 18.24 7.65 16.67
C GLU A 201 16.99 6.74 16.59
N TYR A 202 17.08 5.55 17.18
CA TYR A 202 16.02 4.54 17.19
C TYR A 202 15.62 4.18 18.62
N CYS A 203 14.32 3.92 18.83
CA CYS A 203 13.82 3.49 20.12
C CYS A 203 14.37 2.11 20.50
N ILE A 204 15.01 2.02 21.67
CA ILE A 204 15.67 0.81 22.18
C ILE A 204 14.71 -0.12 22.97
N GLN A 205 13.45 0.28 23.16
CA GLN A 205 12.48 -0.57 23.85
C GLN A 205 12.24 -1.86 23.06
N PRO A 206 12.22 -3.04 23.73
CA PRO A 206 11.99 -4.31 23.07
C PRO A 206 10.74 -4.29 22.18
N GLY A 207 10.91 -4.62 20.90
CA GLY A 207 9.83 -4.67 19.92
C GLY A 207 9.48 -3.34 19.22
N CYS A 208 9.99 -2.19 19.68
CA CYS A 208 9.70 -0.89 19.07
C CYS A 208 10.61 -0.59 17.88
N GLY A 209 11.85 -0.13 18.09
CA GLY A 209 12.82 0.12 17.02
C GLY A 209 12.48 1.26 16.07
N LEU A 210 11.57 2.18 16.45
CA LEU A 210 11.16 3.31 15.62
C LEU A 210 12.04 4.54 15.88
N ASN A 211 12.39 5.28 14.83
CA ASN A 211 12.89 6.65 14.92
C ASN A 211 11.74 7.65 15.10
N ILE A 212 12.09 8.94 15.20
CA ILE A 212 11.12 10.02 15.45
C ILE A 212 10.05 10.16 14.35
N TYR A 213 10.30 9.63 13.16
CA TYR A 213 9.38 9.67 12.02
C TYR A 213 8.56 8.37 11.87
N GLY A 214 8.71 7.41 12.80
CA GLY A 214 8.01 6.13 12.72
C GLY A 214 8.63 5.13 11.74
N LEU A 215 9.91 5.33 11.37
CA LEU A 215 10.67 4.41 10.52
C LEU A 215 11.60 3.51 11.36
N ARG A 216 11.92 2.34 10.83
CA ARG A 216 12.91 1.40 11.36
C ARG A 216 14.17 1.49 10.51
N GLN A 217 15.31 1.07 11.05
CA GLN A 217 16.59 1.10 10.33
C GLN A 217 16.54 0.44 8.94
N ARG A 218 15.81 -0.67 8.79
CA ARG A 218 15.64 -1.34 7.49
C ARG A 218 15.04 -0.45 6.38
N HIS A 219 14.30 0.61 6.76
CA HIS A 219 13.64 1.51 5.82
C HIS A 219 14.63 2.49 5.16
N GLU A 220 15.77 2.78 5.79
CA GLU A 220 16.82 3.64 5.19
C GLU A 220 17.33 3.06 3.87
N ALA A 221 17.53 1.74 3.81
CA ALA A 221 17.99 1.05 2.61
C ALA A 221 16.99 1.17 1.45
N LEU A 222 15.68 1.17 1.75
CA LEU A 222 14.63 1.34 0.73
C LEU A 222 14.63 2.77 0.18
N ILE A 223 14.81 3.77 1.04
CA ILE A 223 14.90 5.19 0.64
C ILE A 223 16.14 5.43 -0.22
N ALA A 224 17.29 4.87 0.16
CA ALA A 224 18.53 4.98 -0.60
C ALA A 224 18.41 4.32 -1.99
N ALA A 225 17.88 3.09 -2.05
CA ALA A 225 17.65 2.40 -3.32
C ALA A 225 16.65 3.15 -4.22
N PHE A 226 15.66 3.82 -3.63
CA PHE A 226 14.71 4.64 -4.39
C PHE A 226 15.37 5.86 -5.03
N ALA A 227 16.30 6.53 -4.34
CA ALA A 227 17.10 7.61 -4.91
C ALA A 227 17.94 7.13 -6.11
N GLU A 228 18.64 6.01 -5.95
CA GLU A 228 19.42 5.39 -7.04
C GLU A 228 18.54 5.06 -8.25
N ARG A 229 17.31 4.58 -8.00
CA ARG A 229 16.34 4.28 -9.05
C ARG A 229 15.86 5.53 -9.80
N ILE A 230 15.65 6.64 -9.10
CA ILE A 230 15.31 7.93 -9.71
C ILE A 230 16.43 8.39 -10.64
N ASP A 231 17.69 8.32 -10.18
CA ASP A 231 18.85 8.69 -10.98
C ASP A 231 19.00 7.81 -12.22
N ALA A 232 18.84 6.49 -12.07
CA ALA A 232 18.87 5.55 -13.17
C ALA A 232 17.75 5.82 -14.20
N LEU A 233 16.53 6.10 -13.74
CA LEU A 233 15.41 6.44 -14.61
C LEU A 233 15.66 7.76 -15.36
N ALA A 234 16.18 8.78 -14.68
CA ALA A 234 16.52 10.06 -15.30
C ALA A 234 17.56 9.89 -16.42
N ALA A 235 18.56 9.04 -16.22
CA ALA A 235 19.54 8.72 -17.26
C ALA A 235 18.90 8.02 -18.46
N LEU A 236 17.99 7.06 -18.23
CA LEU A 236 17.29 6.35 -19.30
C LEU A 236 16.37 7.25 -20.14
N LEU A 237 15.69 8.22 -19.52
CA LEU A 237 14.76 9.14 -20.20
C LEU A 237 15.45 10.30 -20.92
N ALA A 238 16.73 10.54 -20.65
CA ALA A 238 17.54 11.55 -21.34
C ALA A 238 18.07 11.08 -22.71
N HIS A 239 17.89 9.79 -23.04
CA HIS A 239 18.27 9.16 -24.30
C HIS A 239 17.10 9.01 -25.26
#